data_AF-F3FI10-F1
#
_entry.id   AF-F3FI10-F1
#
_cell.length_a   1.000
_cell.length_b   1.000
_cell.length_c   1.000
_cell.angle_alpha   90.00
_cell.angle_beta   90.00
_cell.angle_gamma   90.00
#
_symmetry.space_group_name_H-M   'P 1'
#
loop_
_entity.id
_entity.type
_entity.pdbx_description
1 polymer ?
#
loop_
_entity_poly.entity_id
_entity_poly.type
_entity_poly.pdbx_seq_one_letter_code
_entity_poly.pdbx_strand_id
1 'polypeptide(L)' 'RPTLPQAEPVMVPFALRLDEQRALLGLAERQAELSSARTQELAAILAEPLRIPADTAVAHVNGIARNLLGPT' A
#
# COMPACT_ATOMS: atom_id res chain seq x y z
N ARG A 1 -11.67 2.97 -14.16
CA ARG A 1 -10.27 2.98 -13.66
C ARG A 1 -10.37 2.64 -12.17
N PRO A 2 -9.63 1.66 -11.65
CA PRO A 2 -9.71 1.33 -10.23
C PRO A 2 -9.30 2.55 -9.40
N THR A 3 -10.06 2.81 -8.34
CA THR A 3 -9.88 4.01 -7.50
C THR A 3 -8.98 3.66 -6.35
N LEU A 4 -7.78 4.25 -6.29
CA LEU A 4 -6.90 4.06 -5.16
C LEU A 4 -7.39 4.85 -3.93
N PRO A 5 -7.21 4.31 -2.71
CA PRO A 5 -7.43 5.04 -1.46
C PRO A 5 -6.67 6.37 -1.47
N GLN A 6 -7.21 7.40 -0.85
CA GLN A 6 -6.48 8.65 -0.64
C GLN A 6 -5.33 8.40 0.35
N ALA A 7 -4.11 8.72 -0.07
CA ALA A 7 -2.90 8.59 0.72
C ALA A 7 -1.85 9.57 0.17
N GLU A 8 -0.99 10.08 1.05
CA GLU A 8 0.16 10.87 0.63
C GLU A 8 1.10 10.00 -0.22
N PRO A 9 1.52 10.43 -1.42
CA PRO A 9 2.44 9.64 -2.23
C PRO A 9 3.78 9.40 -1.53
N VAL A 10 4.24 8.16 -1.48
CA VAL A 10 5.51 7.76 -0.87
C VAL A 10 6.48 7.30 -1.95
N MET A 11 7.65 7.93 -2.01
CA MET A 11 8.74 7.51 -2.89
C MET A 11 9.55 6.38 -2.22
N VAL A 12 9.73 5.28 -2.94
CA VAL A 12 10.60 4.18 -2.50
C VAL A 12 12.03 4.49 -2.96
N PRO A 13 13.07 4.37 -2.10
CA PRO A 13 14.45 4.73 -2.45
C PRO A 13 15.16 3.67 -3.32
N PHE A 14 14.42 2.71 -3.88
CA PHE A 14 14.92 1.65 -4.74
C PHE A 14 13.86 1.28 -5.79
N ALA A 15 14.33 0.70 -6.89
CA ALA A 15 13.44 0.22 -7.95
C ALA A 15 12.68 -1.03 -7.48
N LEU A 16 11.35 -0.97 -7.53
CA LEU A 16 10.49 -2.13 -7.32
C LEU A 16 10.48 -3.01 -8.57
N ARG A 17 10.51 -4.32 -8.39
CA ARG A 17 10.25 -5.29 -9.46
C ARG A 17 8.79 -5.20 -9.91
N LEU A 18 8.50 -5.66 -11.14
CA LEU A 18 7.16 -5.56 -11.72
C LEU A 18 6.09 -6.33 -10.91
N ASP A 19 6.46 -7.47 -10.34
CA ASP A 19 5.61 -8.26 -9.44
C ASP A 19 5.30 -7.51 -8.14
N GLU A 20 6.30 -6.83 -7.57
CA GLU A 20 6.12 -5.98 -6.37
C GLU A 20 5.20 -4.79 -6.66
N GLN A 21 5.40 -4.09 -7.79
CA GLN A 21 4.53 -2.99 -8.21
C GLN A 21 3.07 -3.44 -8.37
N ARG A 22 2.85 -4.59 -9.03
CA ARG A 22 1.52 -5.18 -9.21
C ARG A 22 0.89 -5.61 -7.88
N ALA A 23 1.69 -6.15 -6.96
CA ALA A 23 1.20 -6.54 -5.64
C ALA A 23 0.73 -5.31 -4.83
N LEU A 24 1.49 -4.22 -4.86
CA LEU A 24 1.15 -2.97 -4.16
C LEU A 24 -0.12 -2.34 -4.76
N LEU A 25 -0.19 -2.23 -6.09
CA LEU A 25 -1.39 -1.72 -6.78
C LEU A 25 -2.61 -2.60 -6.49
N GLY A 26 -2.49 -3.92 -6.69
CA GLY A 26 -3.60 -4.85 -6.48
C GLY A 26 -4.06 -4.95 -5.02
N LEU A 27 -3.20 -4.66 -4.03
CA LEU A 27 -3.62 -4.52 -2.64
C LEU A 27 -4.40 -3.22 -2.42
N ALA A 28 -3.86 -2.09 -2.89
CA ALA A 28 -4.48 -0.79 -2.72
C ALA A 28 -5.86 -0.70 -3.41
N GLU A 29 -6.01 -1.27 -4.61
CA GLU A 29 -7.28 -1.30 -5.36
C GLU A 29 -8.39 -2.07 -4.63
N ARG A 30 -8.03 -3.14 -3.90
CA ARG A 30 -8.99 -3.98 -3.15
C ARG A 30 -9.14 -3.55 -1.70
N GLN A 31 -8.45 -2.50 -1.25
CA GLN A 31 -8.47 -2.12 0.16
C GLN A 31 -9.89 -1.75 0.63
N ALA A 32 -10.70 -1.14 -0.23
CA ALA A 32 -12.09 -0.78 0.09
C ALA A 32 -13.00 -2.00 0.34
N GLU A 33 -12.59 -3.19 -0.12
CA GLU A 33 -13.31 -4.45 0.07
C GLU A 33 -12.88 -5.20 1.35
N LEU A 34 -11.81 -4.74 2.02
CA LEU A 34 -11.30 -5.39 3.22
C LEU A 34 -12.09 -4.95 4.45
N SER A 35 -12.40 -5.92 5.31
CA SER A 35 -12.91 -5.61 6.65
C SER A 35 -11.84 -4.91 7.49
N SER A 36 -12.28 -4.21 8.55
CA SER A 36 -11.37 -3.60 9.52
C SER A 36 -10.42 -4.62 10.14
N ALA A 37 -10.94 -5.79 10.54
CA ALA A 37 -10.13 -6.87 11.10
C ALA A 37 -9.05 -7.37 10.12
N ARG A 38 -9.42 -7.55 8.84
CA ARG A 38 -8.47 -7.98 7.81
C ARG A 38 -7.41 -6.91 7.50
N THR A 39 -7.80 -5.64 7.57
CA THR A 39 -6.89 -4.51 7.42
C THR A 39 -5.86 -4.48 8.56
N GLN A 40 -6.29 -4.71 9.80
CA GLN A 40 -5.41 -4.77 10.97
C GLN A 40 -4.42 -5.94 10.89
N GLU A 41 -4.89 -7.11 10.47
CA GLU A 41 -4.04 -8.28 10.25
C GLU A 41 -2.95 -7.98 9.20
N LEU A 42 -3.33 -7.39 8.06
CA LEU A 42 -2.37 -6.98 7.04
C LEU A 42 -1.38 -5.92 7.54
N ALA A 43 -1.85 -4.96 8.32
CA ALA A 43 -0.98 -3.97 8.97
C ALA A 43 0.09 -4.63 9.84
N ALA A 44 -0.28 -5.63 10.64
CA ALA A 44 0.66 -6.39 11.47
C ALA A 44 1.67 -7.19 10.64
N ILE A 45 1.24 -7.79 9.52
CA ILE A 45 2.12 -8.54 8.59
C ILE A 45 3.13 -7.59 7.91
N LEU A 46 2.70 -6.38 7.53
CA LEU A 46 3.52 -5.42 6.78
C LEU A 46 4.49 -4.61 7.67
N ALA A 47 4.18 -4.46 8.96
CA ALA A 47 4.96 -3.65 9.89
C ALA A 47 6.43 -4.09 10.00
N GLU A 48 6.66 -5.40 10.18
CA GLU A 48 7.99 -5.97 10.35
C GLU A 48 8.88 -5.81 9.10
N PRO A 49 8.46 -6.22 7.88
CA PRO A 49 9.31 -6.11 6.70
C PRO A 49 9.56 -4.66 6.28
N LEU A 50 8.63 -3.75 6.57
CA LEU A 50 8.76 -2.33 6.26
C LEU A 50 9.44 -1.53 7.36
N ARG A 51 9.65 -2.13 8.55
CA ARG A 51 10.22 -1.46 9.75
C ARG A 51 9.48 -0.18 10.13
N ILE A 52 8.16 -0.23 10.10
CA ILE A 52 7.27 0.89 10.47
C ILE A 52 6.17 0.42 11.44
N PRO A 53 5.57 1.35 12.21
CA PRO A 53 4.42 1.04 13.05
C PRO A 53 3.25 0.44 12.25
N ALA A 54 2.60 -0.58 12.81
CA ALA A 54 1.52 -1.33 12.14
C ALA A 54 0.32 -0.45 11.77
N ASP A 55 -0.03 0.52 12.60
CA ASP A 55 -1.10 1.50 12.36
C ASP A 55 -0.84 2.38 11.12
N THR A 56 0.41 2.54 10.71
CA THR A 56 0.80 3.28 9.50
C THR A 56 1.07 2.39 8.28
N ALA A 57 1.21 1.08 8.46
CA ALA A 57 1.76 0.19 7.43
C ALA A 57 0.90 0.12 6.16
N VAL A 58 -0.43 0.02 6.30
CA VAL A 58 -1.34 -0.01 5.15
C VAL A 58 -1.37 1.35 4.44
N ALA A 59 -1.37 2.46 5.20
CA ALA A 59 -1.32 3.80 4.62
C ALA A 59 -0.01 4.04 3.84
N HIS A 60 1.12 3.55 4.36
CA HIS A 60 2.41 3.61 3.69
C HIS A 60 2.39 2.86 2.35
N VAL A 61 1.85 1.64 2.32
CA VAL A 61 1.68 0.85 1.08
C VAL A 61 0.78 1.58 0.07
N ASN A 62 -0.33 2.16 0.53
CA ASN A 62 -1.19 2.96 -0.34
C ASN A 62 -0.48 4.19 -0.90
N GLY A 63 0.38 4.84 -0.11
CA GLY A 63 1.21 5.95 -0.56
C GLY A 63 2.18 5.53 -1.67
N ILE A 64 2.79 4.35 -1.55
CA ILE A 64 3.64 3.80 -2.63
C ILE A 64 2.81 3.52 -3.88
N ALA A 65 1.64 2.89 -3.74
CA ALA A 65 0.74 2.63 -4.87
C ALA A 65 0.30 3.94 -5.57
N ARG A 66 0.06 5.01 -4.80
CA ARG A 66 -0.21 6.36 -5.33
C ARG A 66 0.96 6.93 -6.11
N ASN A 67 2.19 6.78 -5.61
CA ASN A 67 3.39 7.22 -6.32
C ASN A 67 3.58 6.45 -7.65
N LEU A 68 3.33 5.14 -7.65
CA LEU A 68 3.39 4.29 -8.86
C LEU A 68 2.37 4.68 -9.93
N LEU A 69 1.16 5.11 -9.52
CA LEU A 69 0.12 5.53 -10.45
C LEU A 69 0.46 6.86 -11.18
N GLY A 70 1.34 7.66 -10.57
CA GLY A 70 1.69 9.00 -11.04
C GLY A 70 0.61 10.05 -10.74
N PRO A 71 0.84 11.31 -11.16
CA PRO A 71 -0.15 12.38 -10.97
C PRO A 71 -1.44 12.06 -11.72
N THR A 72 -2.57 12.12 -11.01
CA THR A 72 -3.95 12.03 -11.55
C THR A 72 -4.72 13.30 -11.29
#